data_AF-A0AAW9L6P7-F1
#
_entry.id   AF-A0AAW9L6P7-F1
#
_cell.length_a   1.000
_cell.length_b   1.000
_cell.length_c   1.000
_cell.angle_alpha   90.00
_cell.angle_beta   90.00
_cell.angle_gamma   90.00
#
_symmetry.space_group_name_H-M   'P 1'
#
loop_
_entity.id
_entity.type
_entity.pdbx_description
1 polymer ?
#
loop_
_entity_poly.entity_id
_entity_poly.type
_entity_poly.pdbx_seq_one_letter_code
_entity_poly.pdbx_strand_id
1 'polypeptide(L)'
;MDDNPLDEVDRSILHQLQLNARQTDTEIAEKVDVTSTTVRNRLDKLEEKGVIRGYYPEINYEQAGYPSTSCSFARSIRTSWTRWPNRSSTFAVW
;
A
#
# COMPACT_ATOMS: atom_id res chain seq x y z
N MET A 1 -10.75 -18.34 6.35
CA MET A 1 -9.50 -17.58 6.19
C MET A 1 -8.73 -18.32 5.13
N ASP A 2 -8.69 -17.78 3.92
CA ASP A 2 -8.07 -18.47 2.78
C ASP A 2 -6.55 -18.33 2.91
N ASP A 3 -5.96 -19.25 3.67
CA ASP A 3 -4.53 -19.51 3.66
C ASP A 3 -4.23 -20.26 2.36
N ASN A 4 -4.23 -19.52 1.25
CA ASN A 4 -3.75 -20.04 -0.02
C ASN A 4 -2.32 -19.52 -0.20
N PRO A 5 -1.31 -20.26 0.30
CA PRO A 5 0.06 -19.79 0.25
C PRO A 5 0.42 -19.54 -1.21
N LEU A 6 0.79 -18.29 -1.52
CA LEU A 6 1.35 -17.94 -2.82
C LEU A 6 2.53 -18.88 -3.09
N ASP A 7 2.44 -19.59 -4.20
CA ASP A 7 3.47 -20.50 -4.68
C ASP A 7 4.77 -19.72 -4.97
N GLU A 8 5.92 -20.38 -4.95
CA GLU A 8 7.22 -19.73 -5.19
C GLU A 8 7.29 -19.09 -6.59
N VAL A 9 6.63 -19.73 -7.56
CA VAL A 9 6.45 -19.20 -8.92
C VAL A 9 5.61 -17.92 -8.91
N ASP A 10 4.51 -17.90 -8.14
CA ASP A 10 3.63 -16.71 -8.05
C ASP A 10 4.39 -15.53 -7.43
N ARG A 11 5.19 -15.80 -6.39
CA ARG A 11 6.06 -14.78 -5.76
C ARG A 11 7.10 -14.26 -6.73
N SER A 12 7.69 -15.14 -7.54
CA SER A 12 8.69 -14.76 -8.54
C SER A 12 8.07 -13.90 -9.65
N ILE A 13 6.87 -14.25 -10.13
CA ILE A 13 6.10 -13.44 -11.09
C ILE A 13 5.81 -12.04 -10.52
N LEU A 14 5.31 -11.97 -9.28
CA LEU A 14 5.04 -10.70 -8.59
C LEU A 14 6.32 -9.87 -8.42
N HIS A 15 7.45 -10.52 -8.12
CA HIS A 15 8.74 -9.84 -8.03
C HIS A 15 9.17 -9.22 -9.37
N GLN A 16 9.01 -9.94 -10.49
CA GLN A 16 9.30 -9.39 -11.81
C GLN A 16 8.39 -8.22 -12.17
N LEU A 17 7.09 -8.32 -11.87
CA LEU A 17 6.14 -7.23 -12.09
C LEU A 17 6.45 -5.99 -11.24
N GLN A 18 6.94 -6.16 -10.01
CA GLN A 18 7.38 -5.05 -9.16
C GLN A 18 8.63 -4.35 -9.71
N LEU A 19 9.56 -5.11 -10.28
CA LEU A 19 10.75 -4.54 -10.91
C LEU A 19 10.40 -3.78 -12.20
N ASN A 20 9.51 -4.35 -13.01
CA ASN A 20 9.05 -3.72 -14.23
C ASN A 20 7.65 -4.22 -14.61
N ALA A 21 6.64 -3.40 -14.35
CA ALA A 21 5.25 -3.71 -14.67
C ALA A 21 4.93 -3.70 -16.17
N ARG A 22 5.88 -3.29 -17.03
CA ARG A 22 5.73 -3.25 -18.50
C ARG A 22 6.30 -4.48 -19.20
N GLN A 23 6.84 -5.43 -18.46
CA GLN A 23 7.34 -6.66 -19.06
C GLN A 23 6.20 -7.47 -19.68
N THR A 24 6.52 -8.13 -20.79
CA THR A 24 5.61 -9.07 -21.45
C THR A 24 5.59 -10.41 -20.72
N ASP A 25 4.49 -11.15 -20.87
CA ASP A 25 4.34 -12.50 -20.30
C ASP A 25 5.49 -13.43 -20.70
N THR A 26 6.03 -13.26 -21.92
CA THR A 26 7.17 -14.03 -22.44
C THR A 26 8.48 -13.70 -21.70
N GLU A 27 8.76 -12.42 -21.43
CA GLU A 27 9.96 -12.02 -20.69
C GLU A 27 9.92 -12.48 -19.23
N ILE A 28 8.73 -12.50 -18.62
CA ILE A 28 8.55 -13.02 -17.26
C ILE A 28 8.73 -14.55 -17.26
N ALA A 29 8.18 -15.22 -18.27
CA ALA A 29 8.31 -16.66 -18.47
C ALA A 29 9.78 -17.12 -18.56
N GLU A 30 10.60 -16.42 -19.35
CA GLU A 30 12.04 -16.72 -19.48
C GLU A 30 12.79 -16.57 -18.15
N LYS A 31 12.43 -15.59 -17.32
CA LYS A 31 13.10 -15.33 -16.03
C LYS A 31 12.68 -16.29 -14.92
N VAL A 32 11.44 -16.78 -14.97
CA VAL A 32 10.86 -17.65 -13.94
C VAL A 32 10.92 -19.14 -14.36
N ASP A 33 11.48 -19.45 -15.53
CA ASP A 33 11.62 -20.80 -16.10
C ASP A 33 10.27 -21.53 -16.27
N VAL A 34 9.26 -20.79 -16.75
CA VAL A 34 7.90 -21.30 -16.98
C VAL A 34 7.40 -20.90 -18.35
N THR A 35 6.35 -21.56 -18.85
CA THR A 35 5.76 -21.17 -20.14
C THR A 35 4.97 -19.87 -20.03
N SER A 36 4.93 -19.08 -21.11
CA SER A 36 4.13 -17.84 -21.18
C SER A 36 2.64 -18.08 -20.89
N THR A 37 2.07 -19.19 -21.35
CA THR A 37 0.70 -19.61 -21.03
C THR A 37 0.50 -19.86 -19.53
N THR A 38 1.49 -20.45 -18.85
CA THR A 38 1.44 -20.66 -17.40
C THR A 38 1.48 -19.34 -16.64
N VAL A 39 2.32 -18.38 -17.07
CA VAL A 39 2.38 -17.04 -16.48
C VAL A 39 1.03 -16.35 -16.61
N ARG A 40 0.44 -16.32 -17.81
CA ARG A 40 -0.88 -15.74 -18.06
C ARG A 40 -1.95 -16.31 -17.12
N ASN A 41 -2.08 -17.63 -17.07
CA ASN A 41 -3.05 -18.31 -16.21
C ASN A 41 -2.84 -18.01 -14.71
N ARG A 42 -1.60 -17.83 -14.27
CA ARG A 42 -1.28 -17.47 -12.88
C ARG A 42 -1.61 -16.00 -12.59
N LEU A 43 -1.34 -15.09 -13.53
CA LEU A 43 -1.74 -13.68 -13.42
C LEU A 43 -3.25 -13.54 -13.29
N ASP A 44 -4.02 -14.20 -14.16
CA ASP A 44 -5.49 -14.18 -14.11
C ASP A 44 -6.00 -14.64 -12.74
N LYS A 45 -5.43 -15.72 -12.19
CA LYS A 45 -5.76 -16.22 -10.84
C LYS A 45 -5.38 -15.23 -9.73
N LEU A 46 -4.27 -14.50 -9.87
CA LEU A 46 -3.83 -13.51 -8.89
C LEU A 46 -4.72 -12.26 -8.92
N GLU A 47 -5.23 -11.90 -10.09
CA GLU A 47 -6.22 -10.83 -10.27
C GLU A 47 -7.59 -11.24 -9.68
N GLU A 48 -8.08 -12.44 -9.98
CA GLU A 48 -9.34 -12.97 -9.44
C GLU A 48 -9.31 -13.06 -7.90
N LYS A 49 -8.17 -13.45 -7.33
CA LYS A 49 -7.96 -13.47 -5.87
C LYS A 49 -7.82 -12.07 -5.25
N GLY A 50 -7.72 -11.01 -6.06
CA GLY A 50 -7.50 -9.64 -5.59
C GLY A 50 -6.11 -9.40 -5.00
N VAL A 51 -5.14 -10.28 -5.31
CA VAL A 51 -3.71 -10.10 -4.95
C VAL A 51 -3.14 -8.99 -5.82
N ILE A 52 -3.42 -9.03 -7.13
CA ILE A 52 -3.16 -7.92 -8.06
C ILE A 52 -4.43 -7.06 -8.10
N ARG A 53 -4.33 -5.82 -7.59
CA ARG A 53 -5.46 -4.89 -7.53
C ARG A 53 -5.52 -3.92 -8.71
N GLY A 54 -4.42 -3.78 -9.44
CA GLY A 54 -4.28 -2.86 -10.55
C GLY A 54 -2.82 -2.56 -10.84
N TYR A 55 -2.58 -2.07 -12.05
CA TYR A 55 -1.25 -1.67 -12.53
C TYR A 55 -1.11 -0.16 -12.38
N TYR A 56 -0.16 0.28 -11.53
CA TYR A 56 0.07 1.69 -11.28
C TYR A 56 1.33 2.16 -12.02
N PRO A 57 1.25 3.23 -12.83
CA PRO A 57 2.44 3.85 -13.37
C PRO A 57 3.20 4.57 -12.24
N GLU A 58 4.54 4.47 -12.26
CA GLU A 58 5.39 5.32 -11.43
C GLU A 58 5.38 6.74 -12.01
N ILE A 59 4.90 7.71 -11.23
CA ILE A 59 4.75 9.10 -11.66
C ILE A 59 5.81 9.94 -10.96
N ASN A 60 6.66 10.61 -11.75
CA ASN A 60 7.51 11.67 -11.23
C ASN A 60 6.66 12.94 -11.05
N TYR A 61 6.24 13.19 -9.82
CA TYR A 61 5.37 14.34 -9.49
C TYR A 61 6.05 15.70 -9.71
N GLU A 62 7.38 15.79 -9.58
CA GLU A 62 8.12 17.05 -9.80
C GLU A 62 8.11 17.47 -11.27
N GLN A 63 8.31 16.50 -12.18
CA GLN A 63 8.26 16.76 -13.64
C GLN A 63 6.83 16.82 -14.17
N ALA A 64 5.89 16.12 -13.55
CA ALA A 64 4.49 16.11 -13.97
C ALA A 64 3.75 17.42 -13.66
N GLY A 65 4.43 18.43 -13.10
CA GLY A 65 3.86 19.75 -12.85
C GLY A 65 2.81 19.77 -11.75
N TYR A 66 2.73 18.70 -10.94
CA TYR A 66 1.87 18.69 -9.77
C TYR A 66 2.53 19.56 -8.69
N PRO A 67 1.78 20.49 -8.07
CA PRO A 67 2.29 21.19 -6.91
C PRO A 67 2.58 20.14 -5.85
N SER A 68 3.82 20.12 -5.36
CA SER A 68 4.27 19.31 -4.24
C SER A 68 3.29 19.53 -3.09
N THR A 69 2.34 18.62 -2.97
CA THR A 69 1.31 18.71 -1.94
C THR A 69 1.99 18.21 -0.67
N SER A 70 2.71 19.14 -0.03
CA SER A 70 3.19 19.00 1.33
C SER A 70 1.96 18.81 2.21
N CYS A 71 1.58 17.56 2.44
CA CYS A 71 0.48 17.21 3.31
C CYS A 71 0.98 17.37 4.75
N SER A 72 0.87 18.59 5.26
CA SER A 72 1.08 18.87 6.67
C SER A 72 -0.06 18.21 7.44
N PHE A 73 0.18 17.01 7.98
CA PHE A 73 -0.78 16.31 8.83
C PHE A 73 -0.88 17.06 10.17
N ALA A 74 -1.68 18.12 10.23
CA ALA A 74 -2.00 18.81 11.46
C ALA A 74 -2.90 17.91 12.31
N ARG A 75 -2.27 17.14 13.21
CA ARG A 75 -2.95 16.31 14.21
C ARG A 75 -3.65 17.20 15.23
N SER A 76 -4.83 17.68 14.90
CA SER A 76 -5.77 18.28 15.84
C SER A 76 -6.34 17.17 16.72
N ILE A 77 -5.74 16.95 17.89
CA ILE A 77 -6.43 16.25 18.97
C ILE A 77 -7.46 17.22 19.56
N ARG A 78 -8.67 17.16 19.01
CA ARG A 78 -9.86 17.69 19.67
C ARG A 78 -10.20 16.78 20.84
N THR A 79 -9.72 17.10 22.04
CA THR A 79 -10.35 16.64 23.28
C THR A 79 -10.94 17.85 24.01
N SER A 80 -12.27 17.89 23.91
CA SER A 80 -13.24 18.71 24.63
C SER A 80 -12.72 19.48 25.85
N TRP A 81 -12.91 20.80 25.78
CA TRP A 81 -13.04 21.70 26.93
C TRP A 81 -13.94 21.06 28.00
N THR A 82 -13.32 20.49 29.03
CA THR A 82 -14.01 20.11 30.26
C THR A 82 -13.68 21.16 31.30
N ARG A 83 -14.65 22.07 31.47
CA ARG A 83 -15.03 22.78 32.70
C ARG A 83 -14.01 22.66 33.84
N TRP A 84 -13.22 23.73 34.03
CA TRP A 84 -12.55 23.97 35.30
C TRP A 84 -13.62 24.12 36.40
N PRO A 85 -13.68 23.25 37.42
CA PRO A 85 -14.50 23.51 38.58
C PRO A 85 -13.75 24.45 39.52
N ASN A 86 -14.36 25.60 39.77
CA ASN A 86 -14.18 26.43 40.95
C ASN A 86 -13.98 25.57 42.22
N ARG A 87 -12.86 25.76 42.91
CA ARG A 87 -12.75 25.55 44.36
C ARG A 87 -12.12 26.78 45.01
N SER A 88 -12.99 27.70 45.42
CA SER A 88 -12.81 28.51 46.62
C SER A 88 -12.66 27.61 47.86
N SER A 89 -11.91 28.12 48.85
CA SER A 89 -11.85 27.67 50.25
C SER A 89 -10.99 26.41 50.48
N THR A 90 -9.97 26.36 51.34
CA THR A 90 -9.74 27.08 52.61
C THR A 90 -8.24 26.98 52.93
N PHE A 91 -7.51 28.09 52.99
CA PHE A 91 -6.23 28.12 53.70
C PHE A 91 -6.52 28.58 55.14
N ALA A 92 -6.54 27.61 56.05
CA ALA A 92 -6.39 27.83 57.48
C ALA A 92 -5.29 26.85 57.93
N VAL A 93 -4.11 27.37 58.24
CA VAL A 93 -3.08 26.66 58.99
C VAL A 93 -2.49 27.65 59.98
N TRP A 94 -2.47 27.19 61.22
CA TRP A 94 -2.07 27.85 62.45
C TRP A 94 -0.62 28.34 62.45
#